data_AF-A0A8I0KCC7-F1
#
_entry.id   AF-A0A8I0KCC7-F1
#
_cell.length_a   1.000
_cell.length_b   1.000
_cell.length_c   1.000
_cell.angle_alpha   90.00
_cell.angle_beta   90.00
_cell.angle_gamma   90.00
#
_symmetry.space_group_name_H-M   'P 1'
#
loop_
_entity.id
_entity.type
_entity.pdbx_description
1 polymer ?
#
loop_
_entity_poly.entity_id
_entity_poly.type
_entity_poly.pdbx_seq_one_letter_code
_entity_poly.pdbx_strand_id
1 'polypeptide(L)' 'WREDIRKGFAECFRVLANGGVLIFKWNETQIKVSEVLALTDQKPLFGHISGKRSNTHWITFMKAESKEE' A
#
# COMPACT_ATOMS: atom_id res chain seq x y z
N TRP A 1 4.97 8.20 -13.20
CA TRP A 1 5.07 7.73 -11.81
C TRP A 1 3.72 7.56 -11.13
N ARG A 2 2.85 8.60 -11.00
CA ARG A 2 1.55 8.46 -10.32
C ARG A 2 0.67 7.37 -10.95
N GLU A 3 0.57 7.41 -12.27
CA GLU A 3 -0.13 6.38 -13.06
C GLU A 3 0.46 4.98 -12.84
N ASP A 4 1.79 4.88 -12.90
CA ASP A 4 2.50 3.61 -12.76
C ASP A 4 2.30 3.00 -11.37
N ILE A 5 2.34 3.82 -10.31
CA ILE A 5 2.10 3.39 -8.93
C ILE A 5 0.62 2.98 -8.74
N ARG A 6 -0.33 3.73 -9.30
CA ARG A 6 -1.76 3.37 -9.24
C ARG A 6 -2.04 2.05 -9.94
N LYS A 7 -1.48 1.84 -11.14
CA LYS A 7 -1.54 0.54 -11.84
C LYS A 7 -0.87 -0.57 -11.05
N GLY A 8 0.28 -0.29 -10.43
CA GLY A 8 1.01 -1.22 -9.57
C GLY A 8 0.17 -1.67 -8.37
N PHE A 9 -0.47 -0.74 -7.65
CA PHE A 9 -1.39 -1.11 -6.57
C PHE A 9 -2.53 -1.98 -7.08
N ALA A 10 -3.22 -1.56 -8.14
CA ALA A 10 -4.33 -2.32 -8.71
C ALA A 10 -3.92 -3.76 -9.06
N GLU A 11 -2.75 -3.94 -9.67
CA GLU A 11 -2.23 -5.26 -10.03
C GLU A 11 -1.86 -6.09 -8.79
N CYS A 12 -1.19 -5.50 -7.80
CA CYS A 12 -0.89 -6.18 -6.54
C CYS A 12 -2.14 -6.72 -5.85
N PHE A 13 -3.22 -5.93 -5.76
CA PHE A 13 -4.47 -6.40 -5.16
C PHE A 13 -5.24 -7.38 -6.06
N ARG A 14 -5.13 -7.27 -7.39
CA ARG A 14 -5.75 -8.22 -8.32
C ARG A 14 -5.21 -9.63 -8.12
N VAL A 15 -3.89 -9.79 -7.96
CA VAL A 15 -3.23 -11.11 -7.87
C VAL A 15 -3.29 -11.74 -6.47
N LEU A 16 -3.56 -10.97 -5.42
CA LEU A 16 -3.73 -11.52 -4.07
C LEU A 16 -4.97 -12.41 -3.99
N ALA A 17 -4.86 -13.53 -3.28
CA ALA A 17 -6.02 -14.31 -2.85
C ALA A 17 -6.88 -13.50 -1.85
N ASN A 18 -8.13 -13.90 -1.66
CA ASN A 18 -9.00 -13.33 -0.63
C ASN A 18 -8.36 -13.50 0.75
N GLY A 19 -8.38 -12.45 1.58
CA GLY A 19 -7.64 -12.41 2.85
C GLY A 19 -6.12 -12.27 2.70
N GLY A 20 -5.60 -12.19 1.49
CA GLY A 20 -4.17 -12.03 1.20
C GLY A 20 -3.62 -10.69 1.66
N VAL A 21 -2.34 -10.66 2.00
CA VAL A 21 -1.66 -9.49 2.58
C VAL A 21 -0.69 -8.87 1.59
N LEU A 22 -0.74 -7.54 1.45
CA LEU A 22 0.26 -6.75 0.74
C LEU A 22 1.11 -5.96 1.75
N ILE A 23 2.42 -6.22 1.76
CA ILE A 23 3.38 -5.42 2.52
C ILE A 23 4.00 -4.40 1.58
N PHE A 24 3.74 -3.12 1.82
CA PHE A 24 4.22 -2.01 1.03
C PHE A 24 5.32 -1.25 1.78
N LYS A 25 6.50 -1.14 1.18
CA LYS A 25 7.62 -0.34 1.71
C LYS A 25 7.81 0.91 0.88
N TRP A 26 7.76 2.08 1.51
CA TRP A 26 7.95 3.37 0.85
C TRP A 26 8.97 4.24 1.58
N ASN A 27 9.82 4.95 0.84
CA ASN A 27 10.69 5.97 1.41
C ASN A 27 10.18 7.35 1.01
N GLU A 28 9.86 8.20 1.98
CA GLU A 28 9.18 9.47 1.71
C GLU A 28 10.10 10.66 1.42
N THR A 29 11.40 10.42 1.20
CA THR A 29 12.39 11.50 1.00
C THR A 29 12.05 12.40 -0.19
N GLN A 30 11.47 11.85 -1.26
CA GLN A 30 11.11 12.62 -2.46
C GLN A 30 9.60 12.84 -2.62
N ILE A 31 8.80 11.85 -2.22
CA ILE A 31 7.35 11.86 -2.40
C ILE A 31 6.73 11.42 -1.07
N LYS A 32 5.86 12.26 -0.51
CA LYS A 32 5.21 11.98 0.76
C LYS A 32 4.40 10.69 0.68
N VAL A 33 4.42 9.91 1.76
CA VAL A 33 3.63 8.67 1.82
C VAL A 33 2.14 8.93 1.60
N SER A 34 1.63 10.08 2.07
CA SER A 34 0.23 10.47 1.88
C SER A 34 -0.17 10.65 0.42
N GLU A 35 0.73 11.16 -0.43
CA GLU A 35 0.47 11.28 -1.87
C GLU A 35 0.38 9.90 -2.55
N VAL A 36 1.17 8.94 -2.09
CA VAL A 36 1.15 7.57 -2.61
C VAL A 36 -0.07 6.82 -2.14
N LEU A 37 -0.46 6.97 -0.87
CA LEU A 37 -1.66 6.35 -0.32
C LEU A 37 -2.94 6.88 -0.97
N ALA A 38 -2.96 8.14 -1.42
CA ALA A 38 -4.08 8.69 -2.18
C ALA A 38 -4.26 8.07 -3.58
N LEU A 39 -3.32 7.24 -4.05
CA LEU A 39 -3.40 6.57 -5.37
C LEU A 39 -4.09 5.19 -5.31
N THR A 40 -4.55 4.74 -4.13
CA THR A 40 -5.26 3.49 -3.95
C THR A 40 -6.47 3.67 -3.04
N ASP A 41 -7.58 3.01 -3.36
CA ASP A 41 -8.78 3.00 -2.51
C ASP A 41 -8.65 2.00 -1.34
N GLN A 42 -7.61 1.16 -1.37
CA GLN A 42 -7.37 0.15 -0.34
C GLN A 42 -6.84 0.80 0.93
N LYS A 43 -7.50 0.53 2.07
CA LYS A 43 -7.13 1.11 3.36
C LYS A 43 -6.04 0.27 4.04
N PRO A 44 -4.99 0.90 4.59
CA PRO A 44 -3.98 0.19 5.35
C PRO A 44 -4.57 -0.35 6.66
N LEU A 45 -4.13 -1.54 7.08
CA LEU A 45 -4.47 -2.14 8.36
C LEU A 45 -3.65 -1.52 9.50
N PHE A 46 -2.33 -1.48 9.31
CA PHE A 46 -1.37 -0.92 10.25
C PHE A 46 -0.07 -0.59 9.51
N GLY A 47 0.84 0.11 10.17
CA GLY A 47 2.15 0.41 9.62
C GLY A 47 3.17 0.76 10.69
N HIS A 48 4.42 0.84 10.27
CA HIS A 48 5.55 1.20 11.11
C HIS A 48 6.54 2.07 10.34
N ILE A 49 7.03 3.11 10.99
CA ILE A 49 8.04 4.02 10.43
C ILE A 49 9.41 3.58 10.93
N SER A 50 10.37 3.45 10.01
CA SER A 50 11.70 2.89 10.26
C SER A 50 12.81 3.68 9.57
N GLY A 51 14.04 3.30 9.90
CA GLY A 51 15.27 3.88 9.36
C GLY A 51 15.83 5.00 10.25
N LYS A 52 17.12 5.32 10.07
CA LYS A 52 17.85 6.30 10.91
C LYS A 52 17.21 7.69 10.97
N ARG A 53 16.48 8.08 9.92
CA ARG A 53 15.77 9.36 9.81
C ARG A 53 14.25 9.21 9.87
N SER A 54 13.74 8.01 10.13
CA SER A 54 12.30 7.73 10.14
C SER A 54 11.57 8.08 8.83
N ASN A 55 12.25 7.96 7.68
CA ASN A 55 11.65 8.23 6.38
C ASN A 55 11.09 6.99 5.68
N THR A 56 11.31 5.78 6.22
CA THR A 56 10.87 4.52 5.57
C THR A 56 9.62 3.99 6.23
N HIS A 57 8.52 4.05 5.49
CA HIS A 57 7.22 3.55 5.90
C HIS A 57 7.04 2.11 5.45
N TRP A 58 6.70 1.24 6.39
CA TRP A 58 6.16 -0.09 6.12
C TRP A 58 4.67 -0.06 6.40
N ILE A 59 3.87 -0.47 5.43
CA ILE A 59 2.42 -0.38 5.47
C ILE A 59 1.85 -1.72 5.06
N THR A 60 0.98 -2.26 5.91
CA THR A 60 0.31 -3.52 5.68
C THR A 60 -1.09 -3.27 5.19
N PHE A 61 -1.47 -3.91 4.09
CA PHE A 61 -2.83 -3.97 3.58
C PHE A 61 -3.31 -5.41 3.56
N MET A 62 -4.63 -5.61 3.60
CA MET A 62 -5.25 -6.92 3.39
C MET A 62 -6.34 -6.78 2.35
N LYS A 63 -6.36 -7.71 1.38
CA LYS A 63 -7.44 -7.79 0.41
C LYS A 63 -8.71 -8.24 1.13
N ALA A 64 -9.70 -7.35 1.17
CA ALA A 64 -11.01 -7.69 1.71
C ALA A 64 -11.59 -8.89 0.96
N GLU A 65 -12.21 -9.80 1.71
CA GLU A 65 -13.00 -10.85 1.11
C GLU A 65 -14.19 -10.20 0.42
N SER A 66 -14.38 -10.49 -0.87
CA SER A 66 -15.65 -10.24 -1.53
C SER A 66 -16.68 -11.11 -0.83
N LYS A 67 -17.49 -10.50 0.05
CA LYS A 67 -18.70 -11.17 0.54
C LYS A 67 -19.55 -11.45 -0.70
N GLU A 68 -19.70 -12.72 -1.05
CA GLU A 68 -20.79 -13.16 -1.91
C GLU A 68 -22.07 -12.85 -1.12
N GLU A 69 -22.87 -11.90 -1.63
CA GLU A 69 -24.23 -11.62 -1.15
C GLU A 69 -25.20 -12.72 -1.61
#